data_AF-W1XKH1-F1
#
_entry.id   AF-W1XKH1-F1
#
_cell.length_a   1.000
_cell.length_b   1.000
_cell.length_c   1.000
_cell.angle_alpha   90.00
_cell.angle_beta   90.00
_cell.angle_gamma   90.00
#
_symmetry.space_group_name_H-M   'P 1'
#
loop_
_entity.id
_entity.type
_entity.pdbx_description
1 polymer ?
#
loop_
_entity_poly.entity_id
_entity_poly.type
_entity_poly.pdbx_seq_one_letter_code
_entity_poly.pdbx_strand_id
1 'polypeptide(L)' 'GVKEKSFIITPPLFVSEPKSENTLRIIYTGPPLAADRESLFWMNVKTIPSVDKNALNGRNVLQLAILSRMK' A
#
# COMPACT_ATOMS: atom_id res chain seq x y z
N GLY A 1 -5.65 -13.92 -4.72
CA GLY A 1 -4.21 -14.16 -4.49
C GLY A 1 -3.97 -14.17 -3.00
N VAL A 2 -3.20 -15.14 -2.51
CA VAL A 2 -2.87 -15.25 -1.08
C VAL A 2 -1.81 -14.20 -0.73
N LYS A 3 -1.97 -13.50 0.39
CA LYS A 3 -0.99 -12.52 0.84
C LYS A 3 0.28 -13.24 1.29
N GLU A 4 1.41 -12.89 0.68
CA GLU A 4 2.73 -13.32 1.12
C GLU A 4 3.06 -12.69 2.48
N LYS A 5 3.60 -13.49 3.42
CA LYS A 5 3.89 -13.06 4.80
C LYS A 5 5.37 -12.75 5.01
N SER A 6 6.22 -13.11 4.05
CA SER A 6 7.67 -13.00 4.14
C SER A 6 8.24 -11.66 3.69
N PHE A 7 7.40 -10.75 3.17
CA PHE A 7 7.79 -9.38 2.87
C PHE A 7 7.23 -8.41 3.91
N ILE A 8 8.10 -7.59 4.48
CA ILE A 8 7.76 -6.52 5.41
C ILE A 8 7.98 -5.19 4.68
N ILE A 9 7.00 -4.29 4.77
CA ILE A 9 7.07 -2.92 4.24
C ILE A 9 7.03 -1.95 5.41
N THR A 10 7.97 -1.00 5.45
CA THR A 10 8.07 0.01 6.53
C THR A 10 8.25 1.42 5.96
N PRO A 11 7.48 2.42 6.43
CA PRO A 11 6.34 2.29 7.34
C PRO A 11 5.15 1.59 6.64
N PRO A 12 4.38 0.74 7.35
CA PRO A 12 3.23 0.04 6.75
C PRO A 12 2.01 0.96 6.53
N LEU A 13 1.98 2.12 7.19
CA LEU A 13 0.97 3.16 7.07
C LEU A 13 1.62 4.50 7.40
N PHE A 14 1.37 5.51 6.60
CA PHE A 14 1.87 6.87 6.79
C PHE A 14 0.88 7.88 6.18
N VAL A 15 0.98 9.14 6.58
CA VAL A 15 0.20 10.23 6.00
C VAL A 15 1.00 10.84 4.85
N SER A 16 0.36 10.98 3.68
CA SER A 16 0.95 11.63 2.52
C SER A 16 0.42 13.06 2.41
N GLU A 17 1.29 14.04 2.65
CA GLU A 17 0.96 15.44 2.49
C GLU A 17 1.05 15.87 1.01
N PRO A 18 0.38 16.98 0.62
CA PRO A 18 0.50 17.51 -0.73
C PRO A 18 1.97 17.75 -1.10
N LYS A 19 2.38 17.26 -2.28
CA LYS A 19 3.77 17.33 -2.79
C LYS A 19 4.82 16.63 -1.90
N SER A 20 4.38 15.74 -1.01
CA SER A 20 5.31 14.91 -0.23
C SER A 20 5.78 13.69 -1.01
N GLU A 21 7.01 13.28 -0.73
CA GLU A 21 7.56 12.00 -1.16
C GLU A 21 7.84 11.16 0.07
N ASN A 22 7.36 9.92 0.07
CA ASN A 22 7.54 8.99 1.18
C ASN A 22 8.35 7.79 0.71
N THR A 23 9.47 7.54 1.40
CA THR A 23 10.31 6.38 1.13
C THR A 23 9.78 5.16 1.86
N LEU A 24 9.58 4.07 1.13
CA LEU A 24 9.20 2.77 1.68
C LEU A 24 10.38 1.81 1.64
N ARG A 25 10.62 1.12 2.75
CA ARG A 25 11.60 0.04 2.84
C ARG A 25 10.89 -1.31 2.68
N ILE A 26 11.33 -2.10 1.71
CA ILE A 26 10.84 -3.47 1.47
C ILE A 26 11.92 -4.44 1.93
N ILE A 27 11.56 -5.37 2.82
CA ILE A 27 12.48 -6.33 3.42
C ILE A 27 11.91 -7.73 3.25
N TYR A 28 12.72 -8.65 2.72
CA TYR A 28 12.38 -10.07 2.67
C TYR A 28 12.96 -10.79 3.89
N THR A 29 12.12 -11.50 4.64
CA THR A 29 12.49 -12.25 5.86
C THR A 29 12.03 -13.71 5.82
N GLY A 30 11.78 -14.24 4.61
CA GLY A 30 11.36 -15.62 4.40
C GLY A 30 12.53 -16.59 4.17
N PRO A 31 12.23 -17.87 3.87
CA PRO A 31 13.22 -18.86 3.44
C PRO A 31 13.94 -18.41 2.16
N PRO A 32 15.12 -18.96 1.83
CA PRO A 32 15.80 -18.65 0.58
C PRO A 32 14.88 -18.83 -0.64
N LEU A 33 14.86 -17.82 -1.52
CA LEU A 33 14.18 -17.89 -2.81
C LEU A 33 14.96 -18.79 -3.77
N ALA A 34 14.32 -19.19 -4.87
CA ALA A 34 15.00 -19.96 -5.92
C ALA A 34 16.21 -19.19 -6.46
N ALA A 35 17.37 -19.86 -6.54
CA ALA A 35 18.62 -19.23 -6.98
C ALA A 35 18.81 -19.28 -8.51
N ASP A 36 18.01 -20.10 -9.19
CA ASP A 36 18.10 -20.39 -10.63
C ASP A 36 17.01 -19.70 -11.46
N ARG A 37 16.04 -19.05 -10.81
CA ARG A 37 14.95 -18.32 -11.47
C ARG A 37 14.44 -17.18 -10.58
N GLU A 38 13.86 -16.17 -11.23
CA GLU A 38 13.21 -15.08 -10.51
C GLU A 38 11.94 -15.55 -9.78
N SER A 39 11.70 -14.94 -8.63
CA SER A 39 10.46 -15.09 -7.87
C SER A 39 9.69 -13.78 -7.92
N LEU A 40 8.47 -13.81 -8.44
CA LEU A 40 7.65 -12.62 -8.65
C LEU A 40 6.60 -12.46 -7.55
N PHE A 41 6.49 -11.25 -7.03
CA PHE A 41 5.49 -10.88 -6.02
C PHE A 41 4.69 -9.66 -6.49
N TRP A 42 3.64 -9.33 -5.74
CA TRP A 42 2.83 -8.15 -6.03
C TRP A 42 2.87 -7.19 -4.84
N MET A 43 3.31 -5.96 -5.09
CA MET A 43 3.15 -4.86 -4.17
C MET A 43 1.74 -4.29 -4.28
N ASN A 44 1.09 -4.10 -3.13
CA ASN A 44 -0.25 -3.50 -3.05
C ASN A 44 -0.14 -2.22 -2.20
N VAL A 45 -0.43 -1.07 -2.82
CA VAL A 45 -0.42 0.24 -2.18
C VAL A 45 -1.85 0.77 -2.15
N LYS A 46 -2.39 1.00 -0.96
CA LYS A 46 -3.75 1.54 -0.76
C LYS A 46 -3.66 3.00 -0.35
N THR A 47 -4.32 3.86 -1.12
CA THR A 47 -4.46 5.27 -0.80
C THR A 47 -5.84 5.52 -0.20
N ILE A 48 -5.85 6.06 1.02
CA ILE A 48 -7.07 6.38 1.76
C ILE A 48 -7.21 7.91 1.76
N PRO A 49 -8.26 8.48 1.15
CA PRO A 49 -8.46 9.92 1.16
C PRO A 49 -8.82 10.42 2.57
N SER A 50 -8.23 11.54 2.98
CA SER A 50 -8.68 12.27 4.17
C SER A 50 -9.97 13.02 3.83
N VAL A 51 -10.99 12.87 4.66
CA VAL A 51 -12.31 13.50 4.45
C VAL A 51 -12.73 14.27 5.69
N ASP A 52 -13.21 15.49 5.49
CA ASP A 52 -13.85 16.27 6.56
C ASP A 52 -15.26 15.75 6.80
N LYS A 53 -15.52 15.24 8.01
CA LYS A 53 -16.82 14.68 8.40
C LYS A 53 -17.94 15.73 8.36
N ASN A 54 -17.63 17.00 8.61
CA ASN A 54 -18.63 18.08 8.55
C ASN A 54 -19.10 18.33 7.12
N ALA A 55 -18.20 18.18 6.13
CA ALA A 55 -18.52 18.31 4.72
C ALA A 55 -19.41 17.15 4.19
N LEU A 56 -19.55 16.06 4.95
CA LEU A 56 -20.34 14.88 4.61
C LEU A 56 -21.74 14.88 5.25
N ASN A 57 -22.00 15.75 6.23
CA ASN A 57 -23.28 15.74 6.95
C ASN A 57 -24.45 16.15 6.04
N GLY A 58 -25.45 15.26 5.94
CA GLY A 58 -26.66 15.49 5.15
C GLY A 58 -26.48 15.40 3.62
N ARG A 59 -25.34 14.89 3.13
CA ARG A 59 -25.05 14.79 1.69
C ARG A 59 -24.64 13.36 1.30
N ASN A 60 -25.12 12.91 0.14
CA ASN A 60 -24.64 11.67 -0.47
C ASN A 60 -23.33 11.97 -1.21
N VAL A 61 -22.22 11.35 -0.79
CA VAL A 61 -20.90 11.58 -1.37
C VAL A 61 -20.29 10.25 -1.79
N LEU A 62 -19.82 10.18 -3.04
CA LEU A 62 -19.01 9.06 -3.52
C LEU A 62 -17.55 9.28 -3.10
N GLN A 63 -17.02 8.38 -2.29
CA GLN A 63 -15.61 8.37 -1.90
C GLN A 63 -14.85 7.34 -2.74
N LEU A 64 -13.71 7.76 -3.29
CA LEU A 64 -12.85 6.91 -4.10
C LEU A 64 -11.56 6.62 -3.34
N ALA A 65 -11.31 5.35 -3.05
CA ALA A 65 -10.02 4.87 -2.57
C ALA A 65 -9.31 4.14 -3.72
N ILE A 66 -7.99 4.32 -3.82
CA ILE A 66 -7.20 3.76 -4.92
C ILE A 66 -6.35 2.61 -4.38
N LEU A 67 -6.39 1.47 -5.08
CA LEU A 67 -5.45 0.36 -4.89
C LEU A 67 -4.54 0.29 -6.11
N SER A 68 -3.27 0.65 -5.92
CA SER A 68 -2.24 0.46 -6.93
C SER A 68 -1.57 -0.90 -6.71
N ARG A 69 -1.44 -1.68 -7.79
CA ARG A 69 -0.83 -3.01 -7.76
C ARG A 69 0.30 -3.09 -8.78
N MET A 70 1.50 -3.39 -8.30
CA MET A 70 2.73 -3.37 -9.09
C MET A 70 3.53 -4.65 -8.88
N LYS A 71 4.21 -5.12 -9.93
CA LYS A 71 5.12 -6.28 -9.90
C LYS A 71 6.50 -5.85 -9.45
#